data_AF-A0A1T5DD52-F1
#
_entry.id   AF-A0A1T5DD52-F1
#
_cell.length_a   1.000
_cell.length_b   1.000
_cell.length_c   1.000
_cell.angle_alpha   90.00
_cell.angle_beta   90.00
_cell.angle_gamma   90.00
#
_symmetry.space_group_name_H-M   'P 1'
#
loop_
_entity.id
_entity.type
_entity.pdbx_description
1 polymer ?
#
loop_
_entity_poly.entity_id
_entity_poly.type
_entity_poly.pdbx_seq_one_letter_code
_entity_poly.pdbx_strand_id
1 'polypeptide(L)'
;MDSIRYYVVQVNDLYYQGEIDLQSCTDDEEQAFTFTDIVAANELAHEINGIVLTRDVSYKELEDLSAQYLIEYEALPKEERDTIESFCRELSLGMFE
;
A
#
# COMPACT_ATOMS: atom_id res chain seq x y z
N MET A 1 14.98 15.26 3.20
CA MET A 1 14.42 14.21 2.31
C MET A 1 13.15 13.85 3.00
N ASP A 2 12.06 14.51 2.61
CA ASP A 2 10.83 14.58 3.40
C ASP A 2 9.68 13.85 2.69
N SER A 3 10.02 12.89 1.83
CA SER A 3 9.06 12.11 1.06
C SER A 3 9.54 10.68 0.88
N ILE A 4 8.57 9.77 0.78
CA ILE A 4 8.76 8.39 0.35
C ILE A 4 8.40 8.33 -1.13
N ARG A 5 9.27 7.69 -1.91
CA ARG A 5 9.00 7.37 -3.30
C ARG A 5 8.61 5.91 -3.43
N TYR A 6 7.53 5.66 -4.17
CA TYR A 6 7.09 4.32 -4.54
C TYR A 6 6.65 4.31 -6.00
N TYR A 7 6.47 3.12 -6.54
CA TYR A 7 6.10 2.89 -7.92
C TYR A 7 4.89 1.98 -7.98
N VAL A 8 3.99 2.25 -8.91
CA VAL A 8 2.85 1.38 -9.24
C VAL A 8 2.89 1.04 -10.71
N VAL A 9 2.38 -0.12 -11.08
CA VAL A 9 2.30 -0.54 -12.49
C VAL A 9 0.87 -0.37 -12.97
N GLN A 10 0.70 0.38 -14.05
CA GLN A 10 -0.58 0.63 -14.70
C GLN A 10 -0.66 -0.21 -15.98
N VAL A 11 -1.78 -0.93 -16.17
CA VAL A 11 -2.07 -1.70 -17.38
C VAL A 11 -3.33 -1.12 -18.00
N ASN A 12 -3.18 -0.48 -19.16
CA ASN A 12 -4.22 0.38 -19.75
C ASN A 12 -4.64 1.50 -18.77
N ASP A 13 -5.89 1.46 -18.29
CA ASP A 13 -6.45 2.42 -17.34
C ASP A 13 -6.64 1.84 -15.93
N LEU A 14 -6.08 0.64 -15.66
CA LEU A 14 -6.17 -0.04 -14.36
C LEU A 14 -4.79 -0.19 -13.72
N TYR A 15 -4.76 -0.38 -12.41
CA TYR A 15 -3.57 -0.61 -11.62
C TYR A 15 -3.39 -2.08 -11.31
N TYR A 16 -2.16 -2.58 -11.39
CA TYR A 16 -1.84 -3.93 -11.00
C TYR A 16 -2.03 -4.13 -9.50
N GLN A 17 -2.78 -5.15 -9.09
CA GLN A 17 -3.16 -5.40 -7.69
C GLN A 17 -2.28 -6.44 -6.98
N GLY A 18 -1.37 -7.13 -7.68
CA GLY A 18 -0.37 -7.98 -7.02
C GLY A 18 -0.88 -9.26 -6.38
N GLU A 19 -2.11 -9.69 -6.69
CA GLU A 19 -2.56 -11.04 -6.32
C GLU A 19 -1.92 -12.12 -7.20
N ILE A 20 -2.17 -13.39 -6.85
CA ILE A 20 -1.59 -14.64 -7.40
C ILE A 20 -1.56 -14.69 -8.95
N ASP A 21 -2.38 -13.89 -9.63
CA ASP A 21 -2.46 -13.83 -11.09
C ASP A 21 -1.96 -12.49 -11.65
N LEU A 22 -1.16 -12.58 -12.73
CA LEU A 22 -0.59 -11.44 -13.45
C LEU A 22 -1.65 -10.51 -14.08
N GLN A 23 -2.92 -10.90 -14.11
CA GLN A 23 -4.03 -10.11 -14.63
C GLN A 23 -4.86 -9.43 -13.54
N SER A 24 -4.55 -9.62 -12.25
CA SER A 24 -5.30 -8.95 -11.19
C SER A 24 -5.05 -7.44 -11.24
N CYS A 25 -6.09 -6.69 -11.62
CA CYS A 25 -6.05 -5.25 -11.77
C CYS A 25 -7.26 -4.59 -11.10
N THR A 26 -7.08 -3.37 -10.62
CA THR A 26 -8.07 -2.56 -9.91
C THR A 26 -8.14 -1.16 -10.51
N ASP A 27 -9.30 -0.51 -10.50
CA ASP A 27 -9.42 0.91 -10.87
C ASP A 27 -9.05 1.86 -9.71
N ASP A 28 -8.88 1.31 -8.51
CA ASP A 28 -8.50 2.04 -7.30
C ASP A 28 -6.97 2.00 -7.08
N GLU A 29 -6.32 3.17 -7.15
CA GLU A 29 -4.87 3.31 -6.92
C GLU A 29 -4.46 2.91 -5.49
N GLU A 30 -5.33 3.04 -4.48
CA GLU A 30 -5.05 2.66 -3.09
C GLU A 30 -4.99 1.14 -2.90
N GLN A 31 -5.63 0.39 -3.80
CA GLN A 31 -5.58 -1.07 -3.85
C GLN A 31 -4.44 -1.59 -4.73
N ALA A 32 -3.68 -0.70 -5.38
CA ALA A 32 -2.58 -1.09 -6.25
C ALA A 32 -1.43 -1.69 -5.46
N PHE A 33 -0.77 -2.69 -6.05
CA PHE A 33 0.48 -3.19 -5.51
C PHE A 33 1.59 -2.14 -5.68
N THR A 34 2.31 -1.87 -4.60
CA THR A 34 3.35 -0.84 -4.56
C THR A 34 4.75 -1.45 -4.52
N PHE A 35 5.63 -0.88 -5.32
CA PHE A 35 7.04 -1.24 -5.39
C PHE A 35 7.89 -0.13 -4.78
N THR A 36 8.89 -0.50 -4.00
CA THR A 36 9.92 0.43 -3.49
C THR A 36 11.15 0.47 -4.38
N ASP A 37 11.34 -0.54 -5.23
CA ASP A 37 12.42 -0.64 -6.19
C ASP A 37 11.91 -0.44 -7.63
N ILE A 38 12.54 0.47 -8.36
CA ILE A 38 12.12 0.83 -9.72
C ILE A 38 12.46 -0.27 -10.73
N VAL A 39 13.49 -1.10 -10.48
CA VAL A 39 13.87 -2.18 -11.39
C VAL A 39 12.81 -3.26 -11.35
N ALA A 40 12.39 -3.68 -10.15
CA ALA A 40 11.31 -4.63 -9.97
C ALA A 40 9.99 -4.16 -10.63
N ALA A 41 9.65 -2.88 -10.48
CA ALA A 41 8.46 -2.31 -11.13
C ALA A 41 8.55 -2.35 -12.66
N ASN A 42 9.73 -2.05 -13.23
CA ASN A 42 9.94 -2.08 -14.68
C ASN A 42 9.94 -3.49 -15.25
N GLU A 43 10.51 -4.47 -14.54
CA GLU A 43 10.48 -5.88 -14.95
C GLU A 43 9.04 -6.38 -15.05
N LEU A 44 8.23 -6.12 -14.02
CA LEU A 44 6.81 -6.48 -14.06
C LEU A 44 6.07 -5.73 -15.17
N ALA A 45 6.25 -4.42 -15.29
CA ALA A 45 5.59 -3.63 -16.33
C ALA A 45 5.93 -4.15 -17.74
N HIS A 46 7.16 -4.62 -17.96
CA HIS A 46 7.53 -5.25 -19.20
C HIS A 46 6.81 -6.58 -19.43
N GLU A 47 6.68 -7.42 -18.40
CA GLU A 47 5.99 -8.71 -18.46
C GLU A 47 4.50 -8.57 -18.78
N ILE A 48 3.81 -7.63 -18.13
CA ILE A 48 2.36 -7.44 -18.27
C ILE A 48 1.96 -6.36 -19.29
N ASN A 49 2.93 -5.85 -20.07
CA ASN A 49 2.75 -4.72 -21.00
C ASN A 49 2.12 -3.48 -20.35
N GLY A 50 2.53 -3.18 -19.12
CA GLY A 50 2.14 -2.02 -18.35
C GLY A 50 3.12 -0.85 -18.47
N ILE A 51 2.81 0.20 -17.71
CA ILE A 51 3.59 1.43 -17.57
C ILE A 51 3.86 1.64 -16.08
N VAL A 52 5.09 1.98 -15.72
CA VAL A 52 5.43 2.33 -14.34
C VAL A 52 5.09 3.78 -14.07
N LEU A 53 4.28 4.03 -13.04
CA LEU A 53 4.01 5.36 -12.51
C LEU A 53 4.84 5.57 -11.25
N THR A 54 5.52 6.72 -11.18
CA THR A 54 6.26 7.13 -9.99
C THR A 54 5.35 7.98 -9.10
N ARG A 55 5.33 7.67 -7.81
CA ARG A 55 4.59 8.41 -6.79
C ARG A 55 5.54 8.85 -5.71
N ASP A 56 5.40 10.09 -5.30
CA ASP A 56 6.11 10.67 -4.17
C ASP A 56 5.05 11.13 -3.16
N VAL A 57 5.13 10.62 -1.94
CA VAL A 57 4.25 11.05 -0.83
C VAL A 57 5.11 11.72 0.22
N SER A 58 4.73 12.92 0.67
CA SER A 58 5.49 13.60 1.72
C SER A 58 5.19 13.02 3.10
N TYR A 59 6.17 13.04 4.01
CA TYR A 59 5.93 12.64 5.41
C TYR A 59 4.90 13.53 6.09
N LYS A 60 4.76 14.78 5.65
CA LYS A 60 3.73 15.68 6.14
C LYS A 60 2.33 15.19 5.74
N GLU A 61 2.14 14.80 4.48
CA GLU A 61 0.86 14.22 4.03
C GLU A 61 0.55 12.90 4.76
N LEU A 62 1.57 12.07 5.01
CA LEU A 62 1.41 10.86 5.82
C LEU A 62 1.05 11.18 7.28
N GLU A 63 1.62 12.22 7.87
CA GLU A 63 1.28 12.68 9.23
C GLU A 63 -0.16 13.18 9.30
N ASP A 64 -0.58 14.03 8.35
CA ASP A 64 -1.95 14.52 8.23
C ASP A 64 -2.95 13.36 8.05
N LEU A 65 -2.65 12.37 7.19
CA LEU A 65 -3.46 11.16 7.02
C LEU A 65 -3.51 10.33 8.31
N SER A 66 -2.37 10.14 8.98
CA SER A 66 -2.32 9.39 10.23
C SER A 66 -3.20 10.01 11.32
N ALA A 67 -3.26 11.35 11.37
CA ALA A 67 -4.11 12.07 12.31
C ALA A 67 -5.60 11.88 11.99
N GLN A 68 -5.98 11.82 10.70
CA GLN A 68 -7.34 11.52 10.28
C GLN A 68 -7.75 10.09 10.66
N TYR A 69 -6.91 9.09 10.34
CA TYR A 69 -7.20 7.70 10.67
C TYR A 69 -7.18 7.42 12.18
N LEU A 70 -6.41 8.19 12.96
CA LEU A 70 -6.45 8.09 14.43
C LEU A 70 -7.85 8.46 14.96
N ILE A 71 -8.47 9.51 14.43
CA ILE A 71 -9.82 9.92 14.84
C ILE A 71 -10.83 8.82 14.50
N GLU A 72 -10.72 8.22 13.31
CA GLU A 72 -11.59 7.10 12.90
C GLU A 72 -11.39 5.89 13.80
N TYR A 73 -10.15 5.53 14.10
CA TYR A 73 -9.81 4.45 15.02
C TYR A 73 -10.37 4.71 16.42
N GLU A 74 -10.22 5.92 16.96
CA GLU A 74 -10.76 6.27 18.28
C GLU A 74 -12.30 6.26 18.32
N ALA A 75 -12.95 6.49 17.17
CA ALA A 75 -14.40 6.39 17.02
C ALA A 75 -14.92 4.93 17.00
N LEU A 76 -14.05 3.94 16.77
CA LEU A 76 -14.45 2.53 16.77
C LEU A 76 -14.86 2.05 18.19
N PRO A 77 -15.82 1.11 18.26
CA PRO A 77 -16.13 0.42 19.51
C PRO A 77 -14.88 -0.20 20.13
N LYS A 78 -14.83 -0.24 21.46
CA LYS A 78 -13.69 -0.79 22.19
C LYS A 78 -13.35 -2.23 21.77
N GLU A 79 -14.36 -3.06 21.54
CA GLU A 79 -14.17 -4.46 21.13
C GLU A 79 -13.47 -4.60 19.77
N GLU A 80 -13.78 -3.72 18.82
CA GLU A 80 -13.11 -3.70 17.51
C GLU A 80 -11.67 -3.21 17.64
N ARG A 81 -11.43 -2.18 18.48
CA ARG A 81 -10.07 -1.70 18.77
C ARG A 81 -9.20 -2.76 19.44
N ASP A 82 -9.69 -3.43 20.48
CA ASP A 82 -9.00 -4.52 21.18
C ASP A 82 -8.65 -5.66 20.19
N THR A 83 -9.55 -5.96 19.25
CA THR A 83 -9.32 -6.96 18.19
C THR A 83 -8.17 -6.56 17.27
N ILE A 84 -8.18 -5.32 16.79
CA ILE A 84 -7.10 -4.77 15.94
C ILE A 84 -5.77 -4.78 16.70
N GLU A 85 -5.75 -4.32 17.95
CA GLU A 85 -4.54 -4.28 18.77
C GLU A 85 -3.97 -5.68 19.04
N SER A 86 -4.83 -6.66 19.31
CA SER A 86 -4.41 -8.06 19.51
C SER A 86 -3.79 -8.63 18.24
N PHE A 87 -4.42 -8.40 17.08
CA PHE A 87 -3.90 -8.84 15.78
C PHE A 87 -2.52 -8.21 15.47
N CYS A 88 -2.37 -6.90 15.68
CA CYS A 88 -1.10 -6.20 15.48
C CYS A 88 0.01 -6.72 16.40
N ARG A 89 -0.33 -7.06 17.65
CA ARG A 89 0.62 -7.67 18.60
C ARG A 89 1.09 -9.04 18.12
N GLU A 90 0.19 -9.89 17.62
CA GLU A 90 0.54 -11.21 17.11
C GLU A 90 1.43 -11.13 15.86
N LEU A 91 1.11 -10.25 14.91
CA LEU A 91 1.97 -9.98 13.75
C LEU A 91 3.37 -9.53 14.14
N SER A 92 3.47 -8.63 15.13
CA SER A 92 4.74 -8.14 15.63
C SER A 92 5.57 -9.27 16.24
N LEU A 93 4.94 -10.22 16.94
CA LEU A 93 5.63 -11.36 17.54
C LEU A 93 6.12 -12.35 16.47
N GLY A 94 5.33 -12.63 15.43
CA GLY A 94 5.69 -13.56 14.36
C GLY A 94 6.79 -13.07 13.40
N MET A 95 7.11 -11.76 13.41
CA MET A 95 8.21 -11.19 12.62
C MET A 95 9.59 -11.31 13.28
N PHE A 96 9.67 -11.72 14.55
CA PHE A 96 10.93 -11.88 15.30
C PHE A 96 11.32 -13.35 15.56
N GLU A 97 10.64 -14.32 14.94
CA GLU A 97 11.02 -15.75 14.93
C GLU A 97 11.89 -16.13 13.72
#